data_AF-A0A2E3UEY5-F1
#
_entry.id   AF-A0A2E3UEY5-F1
#
_cell.length_a   1.000
_cell.length_b   1.000
_cell.length_c   1.000
_cell.angle_alpha   90.00
_cell.angle_beta   90.00
_cell.angle_gamma   90.00
#
_symmetry.space_group_name_H-M   'P 1'
#
loop_
_entity.id
_entity.type
_entity.pdbx_description
1 polymer ?
#
loop_
_entity_poly.entity_id
_entity_poly.type
_entity_poly.pdbx_seq_one_letter_code
_entity_poly.pdbx_strand_id
1 'polypeptide(L)'
;MTFFKAFTLLPVVALVAACETNHGDKTIDGGVLDNKRLSEMRAGIWVDPNGCDHWMIDDGAEGYMDIRRDKYGRPVCSGIAPPGSVVGPFKAGSPVEDPV
;
A
#
# COMPACT_ATOMS: atom_id res chain seq x y z
N MET A 1 -0.37 28.84 -33.20
CA MET A 1 -1.78 28.37 -33.12
C MET A 1 -1.93 26.85 -33.03
N THR A 2 -1.01 26.05 -33.57
CA THR A 2 -1.01 24.57 -33.42
C THR A 2 -0.58 24.10 -32.02
N PHE A 3 0.43 24.75 -31.42
CA PHE A 3 0.91 24.39 -30.07
C PHE A 3 -0.12 24.61 -28.94
N PHE A 4 -0.94 25.67 -29.02
CA PHE A 4 -2.01 25.92 -28.04
C PHE A 4 -3.11 24.85 -28.05
N LYS A 5 -3.43 24.30 -29.22
CA LYS A 5 -4.43 23.22 -29.36
C LYS A 5 -3.94 21.90 -28.77
N ALA A 6 -2.65 21.60 -28.92
CA ALA A 6 -2.03 20.40 -28.34
C ALA A 6 -2.03 20.46 -26.80
N PHE A 7 -1.76 21.64 -26.23
CA PHE A 7 -1.75 21.85 -24.77
C PHE A 7 -3.13 21.69 -24.14
N THR A 8 -4.21 22.01 -24.86
CA THR A 8 -5.59 21.80 -24.40
C THR A 8 -6.11 20.37 -24.57
N LEU A 9 -5.58 19.61 -25.53
CA LEU A 9 -6.03 18.25 -25.83
C LEU A 9 -5.44 17.19 -24.87
N LEU A 10 -4.19 17.37 -24.45
CA LEU A 10 -3.53 16.45 -23.50
C LEU A 10 -4.29 16.23 -22.18
N PRO A 11 -4.73 17.29 -21.45
CA PRO A 11 -5.44 17.11 -20.19
C PRO A 11 -6.83 16.48 -20.39
N VAL A 12 -7.49 16.75 -21.51
CA VAL A 12 -8.81 16.15 -21.82
C VAL A 12 -8.67 14.64 -22.04
N VAL A 13 -7.65 14.20 -22.79
CA VAL A 13 -7.38 12.77 -22.98
C VAL A 13 -7.01 12.10 -21.66
N ALA A 14 -6.19 12.74 -20.83
CA ALA A 14 -5.83 12.23 -19.50
C ALA A 14 -7.05 12.06 -18.57
N LEU A 15 -7.99 13.02 -18.59
CA LEU A 15 -9.23 12.95 -17.81
C LEU A 15 -10.14 11.79 -18.25
N VAL A 16 -10.20 11.48 -19.55
CA VAL A 16 -11.04 10.38 -20.06
C VAL A 16 -10.40 9.02 -19.79
N ALA A 17 -9.06 8.92 -19.80
CA ALA A 17 -8.33 7.68 -19.50
C ALA A 17 -8.47 7.23 -18.03
N ALA A 18 -8.77 8.13 -17.10
CA ALA A 18 -8.91 7.80 -15.67
C ALA A 18 -10.16 6.96 -15.33
N CYS A 19 -11.07 6.72 -16.30
CA CYS A 19 -12.33 5.99 -16.08
C CYS A 19 -12.20 4.47 -16.34
N GLU A 20 -10.97 3.91 -16.31
CA GLU A 20 -10.74 2.50 -16.60
C GLU A 20 -11.13 1.60 -15.41
N THR A 21 -11.97 0.59 -15.67
CA THR A 21 -12.54 -0.32 -14.65
C THR A 21 -11.68 -1.55 -14.37
N ASN A 22 -10.59 -1.74 -15.12
CA ASN A 22 -9.65 -2.85 -14.93
C ASN A 22 -8.43 -2.37 -14.15
N HIS A 23 -8.49 -2.49 -12.82
CA HIS A 23 -7.40 -2.07 -11.96
C HIS A 23 -6.23 -3.08 -11.89
N GLY A 24 -6.04 -3.90 -12.92
CA GLY A 24 -4.94 -4.85 -13.06
C GLY A 24 -4.92 -5.99 -12.04
N ASP A 25 -3.82 -6.75 -12.05
CA ASP A 25 -3.54 -7.81 -11.07
C ASP A 25 -3.23 -7.18 -9.70
N LYS A 26 -4.11 -7.41 -8.72
CA LYS A 26 -3.98 -6.90 -7.35
C LYS A 26 -3.00 -7.68 -6.47
N THR A 27 -2.31 -8.67 -7.02
CA THR A 27 -1.22 -9.38 -6.34
C THR A 27 0.14 -8.70 -6.53
N ILE A 28 0.18 -7.64 -7.35
CA ILE A 28 1.37 -6.90 -7.70
C ILE A 28 1.24 -5.48 -7.18
N ASP A 29 2.30 -5.00 -6.55
CA ASP A 29 2.51 -3.57 -6.38
C ASP A 29 3.05 -2.98 -7.68
N GLY A 30 2.29 -2.06 -8.24
CA GLY A 30 2.41 -1.59 -9.62
C GLY A 30 3.16 -0.26 -9.75
N GLY A 31 3.93 0.13 -8.73
CA GLY A 31 4.70 1.38 -8.74
C GLY A 31 5.60 1.52 -9.96
N VAL A 32 5.82 2.77 -10.40
CA VAL A 32 6.67 3.08 -11.57
C VAL A 32 8.16 2.89 -11.22
N LEU A 33 8.53 3.15 -9.98
CA LEU A 33 9.90 3.04 -9.46
C LEU A 33 10.16 1.73 -8.72
N ASP A 34 9.11 1.05 -8.29
CA ASP A 34 9.15 -0.15 -7.48
C ASP A 34 7.98 -1.06 -7.88
N ASN A 35 8.30 -2.24 -8.42
CA ASN A 35 7.31 -3.18 -8.95
C ASN A 35 7.67 -4.60 -8.55
N LYS A 36 6.84 -5.20 -7.69
CA LYS A 36 7.08 -6.55 -7.16
C LYS A 36 5.78 -7.16 -6.67
N ARG A 37 5.79 -8.48 -6.43
CA ARG A 37 4.62 -9.17 -5.88
C ARG A 37 4.48 -8.88 -4.40
N LEU A 38 3.25 -8.73 -3.92
CA LEU A 38 2.96 -8.59 -2.48
C LEU A 38 3.51 -9.75 -1.65
N SER A 39 3.64 -10.95 -2.25
CA SER A 39 4.23 -12.13 -1.60
C SER A 39 5.74 -12.02 -1.34
N GLU A 40 6.44 -11.11 -2.00
CA GLU A 40 7.88 -10.92 -1.85
C GLU A 40 8.23 -9.91 -0.76
N MET A 41 7.26 -9.06 -0.39
CA MET A 41 7.39 -8.03 0.63
C MET A 41 7.51 -8.60 2.05
N ARG A 42 7.81 -7.74 3.01
CA ARG A 42 7.94 -8.11 4.42
C ARG A 42 6.97 -7.29 5.25
N ALA A 43 6.02 -7.98 5.87
CA ALA A 43 5.10 -7.36 6.80
C ALA A 43 5.71 -7.26 8.20
N GLY A 44 5.45 -6.14 8.88
CA GLY A 44 5.50 -6.04 10.33
C GLY A 44 4.12 -6.25 10.94
N ILE A 45 4.04 -6.03 12.26
CA ILE A 45 2.80 -6.03 13.03
C ILE A 45 2.55 -4.64 13.57
N TRP A 46 1.44 -4.03 13.17
CA TRP A 46 0.88 -2.88 13.85
C TRP A 46 -0.10 -3.34 14.92
N VAL A 47 -0.03 -2.75 16.11
CA VAL A 47 -0.96 -3.01 17.21
C VAL A 47 -1.94 -1.86 17.30
N ASP A 48 -3.22 -2.12 17.05
CA ASP A 48 -4.27 -1.11 17.09
C ASP A 48 -4.58 -0.64 18.52
N PRO A 49 -5.41 0.42 18.70
CA PRO A 49 -5.77 0.92 20.03
C PRO A 49 -6.46 -0.10 20.96
N ASN A 50 -7.04 -1.16 20.41
CA ASN A 50 -7.65 -2.25 21.18
C ASN A 50 -6.62 -3.33 21.57
N GLY A 51 -5.36 -3.18 21.13
CA GLY A 51 -4.29 -4.15 21.37
C GLY A 51 -4.26 -5.29 20.37
N CYS A 52 -4.96 -5.17 19.23
CA CYS A 52 -5.05 -6.23 18.23
C CYS A 52 -4.11 -6.02 17.05
N ASP A 53 -3.61 -7.13 16.52
CA ASP A 53 -2.52 -7.21 15.57
C ASP A 53 -3.04 -7.08 14.12
N HIS A 54 -2.38 -6.22 13.35
CA HIS A 54 -2.58 -6.06 11.91
C HIS A 54 -1.26 -6.33 11.20
N TRP A 55 -1.31 -7.08 10.10
CA TRP A 55 -0.22 -7.10 9.14
C TRP A 55 -0.10 -5.72 8.53
N MET A 56 1.11 -5.17 8.53
CA MET A 56 1.36 -3.86 7.93
C MET A 56 2.62 -3.92 7.07
N ILE A 57 2.50 -3.41 5.84
CA ILE A 57 3.61 -3.17 4.92
C ILE A 57 3.55 -1.69 4.57
N ASP A 58 4.71 -1.07 4.58
CA ASP A 58 4.94 0.29 4.17
C ASP A 58 6.05 0.27 3.13
N ASP A 59 5.69 0.32 1.86
CA ASP A 59 6.62 0.22 0.73
C ASP A 59 6.92 1.61 0.16
N GLY A 60 7.00 2.62 1.03
CA GLY A 60 7.29 4.01 0.66
C GLY A 60 6.02 4.85 0.54
N ALA A 61 5.59 5.15 -0.69
CA ALA A 61 4.35 5.93 -0.88
C ALA A 61 3.09 5.06 -0.75
N GLU A 62 3.26 3.74 -0.88
CA GLU A 62 2.20 2.73 -0.86
C GLU A 62 2.21 1.94 0.44
N GLY A 63 1.02 1.73 1.02
CA GLY A 63 0.85 0.98 2.25
C GLY A 63 -0.21 -0.12 2.12
N TYR A 64 0.05 -1.27 2.75
CA TYR A 64 -0.87 -2.39 2.80
C TYR A 64 -1.12 -2.81 4.24
N MET A 65 -2.38 -3.09 4.56
CA MET A 65 -2.76 -3.53 5.89
C MET A 65 -3.92 -4.51 5.84
N ASP A 66 -3.85 -5.55 6.67
CA ASP A 66 -4.97 -6.44 6.96
C ASP A 66 -4.92 -6.88 8.41
N ILE A 67 -6.10 -7.14 8.98
CA ILE A 67 -6.20 -7.62 10.35
C ILE A 67 -5.71 -9.06 10.45
N ARG A 68 -4.85 -9.35 11.42
CA ARG A 68 -4.43 -10.73 11.65
C ARG A 68 -5.57 -11.48 12.33
N ARG A 69 -6.04 -12.56 11.69
CA ARG A 69 -7.14 -13.39 12.19
C ARG A 69 -6.64 -14.75 12.67
N ASP A 70 -7.28 -15.26 13.72
CA ASP A 70 -7.14 -16.66 14.11
C ASP A 70 -7.88 -17.58 13.13
N LYS A 71 -7.75 -18.89 13.33
CA LYS A 71 -8.43 -19.91 12.51
C LYS A 71 -9.97 -19.85 12.55
N TYR A 72 -10.56 -19.03 13.44
CA TYR A 72 -11.99 -18.81 13.57
C TYR A 72 -12.40 -17.43 13.03
N GLY A 73 -11.49 -16.68 12.41
CA GLY A 73 -11.75 -15.35 11.85
C GLY A 73 -11.74 -14.22 12.88
N ARG A 74 -11.41 -14.49 14.15
CA ARG A 74 -11.37 -13.47 15.20
C ARG A 74 -10.05 -12.71 15.15
N PRO A 75 -10.03 -11.41 15.51
CA PRO A 75 -8.79 -10.66 15.66
C PRO A 75 -7.81 -11.36 16.59
N VAL A 76 -6.54 -11.38 16.20
CA VAL A 76 -5.45 -11.80 17.09
C VAL A 76 -4.98 -10.59 17.86
N CYS A 77 -4.92 -10.67 19.19
CA CYS A 77 -4.44 -9.58 20.05
C CYS A 77 -3.33 -10.17 20.94
N SER A 78 -2.09 -10.13 20.43
CA SER A 78 -0.99 -10.96 20.96
C SER A 78 -0.21 -10.32 22.11
N GLY A 79 -0.30 -9.00 22.26
CA GLY A 79 0.52 -8.25 23.21
C GLY A 79 2.01 -8.15 22.82
N ILE A 80 2.35 -8.37 21.54
CA ILE A 80 3.74 -8.28 21.05
C ILE A 80 4.37 -6.89 21.23
N ALA A 81 3.55 -5.83 21.26
CA ALA A 81 3.97 -4.45 21.45
C ALA A 81 2.83 -3.60 22.04
N PRO A 82 3.11 -2.39 22.56
CA PRO A 82 2.09 -1.48 23.06
C PRO A 82 1.10 -1.02 21.96
N PRO A 83 -0.16 -0.70 22.30
CA PRO A 83 -1.11 -0.11 21.36
C PRO A 83 -0.54 1.16 20.68
N GLY A 84 -0.78 1.28 19.37
CA GLY A 84 -0.29 2.38 18.54
C GLY A 84 1.15 2.21 18.03
N SER A 85 1.80 1.07 18.29
CA SER A 85 3.16 0.80 17.82
C SER A 85 3.21 -0.23 16.69
N VAL A 86 4.33 -0.23 15.96
CA VAL A 86 4.62 -1.17 14.88
C VAL A 86 5.94 -1.88 15.17
N VAL A 87 5.97 -3.19 14.97
CA VAL A 87 7.18 -4.01 15.13
C VAL A 87 7.49 -4.82 13.88
N GLY A 88 8.77 -5.09 13.65
CA GLY A 88 9.25 -5.85 12.49
C GLY A 88 9.68 -4.97 11.31
N PRO A 89 10.09 -5.58 10.19
CA PRO A 89 10.69 -4.88 9.06
C PRO A 89 9.64 -4.35 8.07
N PHE A 90 8.63 -3.62 8.55
CA PHE A 90 7.49 -3.18 7.74
C PHE A 90 7.86 -2.18 6.63
N LYS A 91 8.96 -1.43 6.80
CA LYS A 91 9.53 -0.49 5.81
C LYS A 91 10.56 -1.11 4.86
N ALA A 92 10.78 -2.42 4.93
CA ALA A 92 11.84 -3.05 4.16
C ALA A 92 11.35 -3.44 2.76
N GLY A 93 12.08 -3.01 1.73
CA GLY A 93 11.89 -3.51 0.37
C GLY A 93 11.73 -2.44 -0.69
N SER A 94 11.50 -1.18 -0.32
CA SER A 94 11.41 -0.06 -1.26
C SER A 94 12.62 0.87 -1.20
N PRO A 95 13.09 1.41 -2.34
CA PRO A 95 13.97 2.57 -2.38
C PRO A 95 13.21 3.90 -2.22
N VAL A 96 11.87 3.88 -2.21
CA VAL A 96 11.05 5.09 -2.03
C VAL A 96 11.03 5.45 -0.55
N GLU A 97 11.70 6.54 -0.18
CA GLU A 97 11.67 7.04 1.19
C GLU A 97 10.30 7.63 1.53
N ASP A 98 9.75 7.25 2.68
CA ASP A 98 8.59 7.89 3.29
C ASP A 98 9.06 8.76 4.49
N PRO A 99 8.68 10.04 4.57
CA PRO A 99 9.14 10.93 5.65
C PRO A 99 8.35 10.76 6.96
N VAL A 100 7.50 9.72 7.06
CA VAL A 100 6.54 9.52 8.15
C VAL A 100 6.98 8.48 9.17
#